data_AF-A0A2R6GY94-F1
#
_entry.id   AF-A0A2R6GY94-F1
#
_cell.length_a   1.000
_cell.length_b   1.000
_cell.length_c   1.000
_cell.angle_alpha   90.00
_cell.angle_beta   90.00
_cell.angle_gamma   90.00
#
_symmetry.space_group_name_H-M   'P 1'
#
loop_
_entity.id
_entity.type
_entity.pdbx_description
1 polymer ?
#
loop_
_entity_poly.entity_id
_entity_poly.type
_entity_poly.pdbx_seq_one_letter_code
_entity_poly.pdbx_strand_id
1 'polypeptide(L)'
;MITVTIRNLTKNAVYEGRPYTYTITVETPEGAKIPVEASGDTLGEDDIGSTIRIAVEAQSMQPIEITADSAAKLIPGEYDSVDIYGRVIGIDADTEYPLEIGLDGGSLRAYVRDIESVDDRDWVVITGAQLYLRDIEPLPEG
;
A
#
# COMPACT_ATOMS: atom_id res chain seq x y z
N MET A 1 2.84 -7.48 -4.69
CA MET A 1 3.02 -7.69 -3.23
C MET A 1 4.29 -7.03 -2.77
N ILE A 2 4.32 -6.50 -1.55
CA ILE A 2 5.48 -5.85 -0.91
C ILE A 2 5.87 -6.58 0.38
N THR A 3 7.16 -6.68 0.66
CA THR A 3 7.66 -7.26 1.93
C THR A 3 7.73 -6.19 3.00
N VAL A 4 7.16 -6.43 4.18
CA VAL A 4 7.11 -5.46 5.27
C VAL A 4 7.25 -6.13 6.63
N THR A 5 7.63 -5.35 7.65
CA THR A 5 7.56 -5.77 9.05
C THR A 5 6.39 -5.09 9.75
N ILE A 6 5.53 -5.85 10.44
CA ILE A 6 4.44 -5.27 11.23
C ILE A 6 5.02 -4.58 12.46
N ARG A 7 4.71 -3.31 12.67
CA ARG A 7 5.21 -2.51 13.81
C ARG A 7 4.15 -2.18 14.84
N ASN A 8 2.92 -1.97 14.41
CA ASN A 8 1.83 -1.60 15.30
C ASN A 8 0.47 -1.96 14.68
N LEU A 9 -0.52 -2.18 15.53
CA LEU A 9 -1.93 -2.33 15.15
C LEU A 9 -2.77 -1.38 15.98
N THR A 10 -3.50 -0.47 15.32
CA THR A 10 -4.43 0.46 15.97
C THR A 10 -5.85 0.09 15.61
N LYS A 11 -6.71 -0.13 16.60
CA LYS A 11 -8.15 -0.43 16.41
C LYS A 11 -8.89 0.85 16.02
N ASN A 12 -9.52 0.87 14.85
CA ASN A 12 -10.23 2.06 14.35
C ASN A 12 -11.72 2.02 14.67
N ALA A 13 -12.37 0.90 14.37
CA ALA A 13 -13.79 0.69 14.65
C ALA A 13 -13.99 -0.57 15.48
N VAL A 14 -14.71 -0.45 16.59
CA VAL A 14 -15.06 -1.57 17.49
C VAL A 14 -16.57 -1.64 17.62
N TYR A 15 -17.15 -2.80 17.32
CA TYR A 15 -18.57 -3.07 17.55
C TYR A 15 -18.70 -4.35 18.37
N GLU A 16 -19.49 -4.29 19.44
CA GLU A 16 -19.64 -5.38 20.43
C GLU A 16 -18.30 -5.91 21.00
N GLY A 17 -17.30 -5.04 21.15
CA GLY A 17 -15.98 -5.39 21.66
C GLY A 17 -15.06 -6.10 20.64
N ARG A 18 -15.52 -6.29 19.40
CA ARG A 18 -14.72 -6.82 18.30
C ARG A 18 -14.29 -5.69 17.36
N PRO A 19 -13.00 -5.56 17.05
CA PRO A 19 -12.55 -4.62 16.04
C PRO A 19 -12.99 -5.09 14.65
N TYR A 20 -13.48 -4.16 13.83
CA TYR A 20 -13.91 -4.39 12.45
C TYR A 20 -12.88 -3.89 11.44
N THR A 21 -12.15 -2.84 11.81
CA THR A 21 -11.05 -2.31 11.01
C THR A 21 -9.89 -1.91 11.92
N TYR A 22 -8.68 -2.09 11.40
CA TYR A 22 -7.43 -1.63 12.00
C TYR A 22 -6.68 -0.73 11.03
N THR A 23 -5.90 0.20 11.58
CA THR A 23 -4.72 0.71 10.88
C THR A 23 -3.53 -0.11 11.35
N ILE A 24 -2.90 -0.85 10.44
CA ILE A 24 -1.59 -1.46 10.67
C ILE A 24 -0.51 -0.47 10.27
N THR A 25 0.48 -0.27 11.13
CA THR A 25 1.73 0.40 10.75
C THR A 25 2.72 -0.67 10.35
N VAL A 26 3.14 -0.64 9.08
CA VAL A 26 4.14 -1.57 8.56
C VAL A 26 5.41 -0.80 8.19
N GLU A 27 6.56 -1.45 8.33
CA GLU A 27 7.86 -0.88 7.99
C GLU A 27 8.42 -1.56 6.75
N THR A 28 8.72 -0.78 5.71
CA THR A 28 9.38 -1.27 4.49
C THR A 28 10.85 -1.61 4.79
N PRO A 29 11.53 -2.38 3.92
CA PRO A 29 12.96 -2.66 4.07
C PRO A 29 13.84 -1.41 4.06
N GLU A 30 13.39 -0.31 3.43
CA GLU A 30 14.08 0.98 3.49
C GLU A 30 13.83 1.76 4.80
N GLY A 31 12.99 1.22 5.70
CA GLY A 31 12.67 1.82 6.99
C GLY A 31 11.49 2.79 6.97
N ALA A 32 10.76 2.90 5.86
CA ALA A 32 9.57 3.74 5.78
C ALA A 32 8.42 3.10 6.58
N LYS A 33 7.81 3.86 7.48
CA LYS A 33 6.66 3.41 8.28
C LYS A 33 5.38 3.89 7.64
N ILE A 34 4.64 2.97 7.03
CA ILE A 34 3.43 3.28 6.27
C ILE A 34 2.19 2.74 7.01
N PRO A 35 1.13 3.56 7.13
CA PRO A 35 -0.18 3.11 7.57
C PRO A 35 -0.87 2.33 6.43
N VAL A 36 -1.51 1.22 6.78
CA VAL A 36 -2.35 0.43 5.87
C VAL A 36 -3.62 0.07 6.64
N GLU A 37 -4.79 0.26 6.04
CA GLU A 37 -6.05 -0.17 6.61
C GLU A 37 -6.26 -1.66 6.36
N ALA A 38 -6.70 -2.40 7.38
CA ALA A 38 -6.93 -3.84 7.32
C ALA A 38 -8.25 -4.22 8.01
N SER A 39 -8.83 -5.36 7.62
CA SER A 39 -10.01 -5.90 8.30
C SER A 39 -9.67 -6.43 9.69
N GLY A 40 -10.69 -6.44 10.56
CA GLY A 40 -10.64 -6.81 11.97
C GLY A 40 -10.15 -8.24 12.29
N ASP A 41 -10.06 -9.10 11.29
CA ASP A 41 -9.77 -10.53 11.39
C ASP A 41 -8.45 -10.93 10.70
N THR A 42 -7.76 -9.99 10.03
CA THR A 42 -6.59 -10.33 9.22
C THR A 42 -5.29 -10.44 10.02
N LEU A 43 -5.10 -9.60 11.05
CA LEU A 43 -3.87 -9.56 11.86
C LEU A 43 -4.19 -9.38 13.35
N GLY A 44 -3.33 -9.93 14.21
CA GLY A 44 -3.39 -9.82 15.66
C GLY A 44 -2.16 -9.14 16.27
N GLU A 45 -2.20 -8.90 17.58
CA GLU A 45 -1.07 -8.31 18.32
C GLU A 45 0.17 -9.23 18.31
N ASP A 46 -0.02 -10.55 18.17
CA ASP A 46 1.06 -11.53 18.08
C ASP A 46 1.86 -11.43 16.76
N ASP A 47 1.33 -10.76 15.73
CA ASP A 47 2.01 -10.54 14.46
C ASP A 47 3.00 -9.37 14.51
N ILE A 48 3.00 -8.57 15.58
CA ILE A 48 3.92 -7.44 15.73
C ILE A 48 5.37 -7.94 15.78
N GLY A 49 6.20 -7.42 14.89
CA GLY A 49 7.59 -7.81 14.71
C GLY A 49 7.81 -8.85 13.61
N SER A 50 6.74 -9.48 13.10
CA SER A 50 6.83 -10.43 11.99
C SER A 50 7.10 -9.73 10.67
N THR A 51 7.94 -10.35 9.84
CA THR A 51 8.16 -9.93 8.44
C THR A 51 7.34 -10.82 7.52
N ILE A 52 6.48 -10.20 6.70
CA ILE A 52 5.51 -10.86 5.84
C ILE A 52 5.48 -10.19 4.46
N ARG A 53 4.84 -10.82 3.48
CA ARG A 53 4.49 -10.18 2.22
C ARG A 53 3.02 -9.78 2.26
N ILE A 54 2.72 -8.56 1.84
CA ILE A 54 1.35 -8.07 1.79
C ILE A 54 0.99 -7.65 0.36
N ALA A 55 -0.23 -7.96 -0.06
CA ALA A 55 -0.86 -7.34 -1.21
C ALA A 55 -1.57 -6.08 -0.73
N VAL A 56 -1.25 -4.95 -1.35
CA VAL A 56 -1.81 -3.64 -1.00
C VAL A 56 -2.50 -3.04 -2.20
N GLU A 57 -3.66 -2.47 -1.94
CA GLU A 57 -4.43 -1.66 -2.87
C GLU A 57 -4.39 -0.20 -2.41
N ALA A 58 -4.05 0.71 -3.31
CA ALA A 58 -3.99 2.14 -3.04
C ALA A 58 -5.22 2.82 -3.64
N GLN A 59 -5.85 3.70 -2.87
CA GLN A 59 -6.89 4.59 -3.36
C GLN A 59 -6.36 6.02 -3.39
N SER A 60 -6.27 6.58 -4.60
CA SER A 60 -5.83 7.95 -4.75
C SER A 60 -6.91 8.95 -4.35
N MET A 61 -6.50 9.95 -3.57
CA MET A 61 -7.33 11.12 -3.24
C MET A 61 -7.13 12.28 -4.22
N GLN A 62 -6.04 12.23 -5.00
CA GLN A 62 -5.63 13.26 -5.97
C GLN A 62 -5.43 12.65 -7.37
N PRO A 63 -5.36 13.45 -8.44
CA PRO A 63 -4.91 12.97 -9.74
C PRO A 63 -3.50 12.37 -9.64
N ILE A 64 -3.24 11.34 -10.45
CA ILE A 64 -1.87 10.81 -10.60
C ILE A 64 -1.04 11.78 -11.44
N GLU A 65 0.25 11.93 -11.12
CA GLU A 65 1.16 12.80 -11.85
C GLU A 65 2.35 12.02 -12.40
N ILE A 66 2.76 12.31 -13.64
CA ILE A 66 4.04 11.84 -14.18
C ILE A 66 5.16 12.65 -13.55
N THR A 67 6.21 11.98 -13.08
CA THR A 67 7.36 12.59 -12.42
C THR A 67 8.68 12.23 -13.12
N ALA A 68 9.66 13.12 -13.00
CA ALA A 68 11.03 12.85 -13.40
C ALA A 68 11.83 12.08 -12.33
N ASP A 69 11.28 11.96 -11.11
CA ASP A 69 11.88 11.14 -10.06
C ASP A 69 11.73 9.65 -10.42
N SER A 70 12.87 8.98 -10.56
CA SER A 70 12.96 7.58 -10.98
C SER A 70 13.34 6.64 -9.84
N ALA A 71 13.13 7.08 -8.60
CA ALA A 71 13.30 6.25 -7.42
C ALA A 71 11.93 5.78 -6.91
N ALA A 72 11.76 4.46 -6.80
CA ALA A 72 10.61 3.89 -6.15
C ALA A 72 10.72 4.07 -4.63
N LYS A 73 9.66 4.59 -3.99
CA LYS A 73 9.62 4.80 -2.55
C LYS A 73 8.20 5.07 -2.07
N LEU A 74 7.96 4.74 -0.81
CA LEU A 74 6.75 5.10 -0.10
C LEU A 74 7.09 6.14 0.97
N ILE A 75 6.41 7.27 0.94
CA ILE A 75 6.64 8.36 1.90
C ILE A 75 5.38 8.52 2.75
N PRO A 76 5.44 8.33 4.08
CA PRO A 76 4.29 8.58 4.92
C PRO A 76 3.94 10.07 4.94
N GLY A 77 2.67 10.37 4.70
CA GLY A 77 2.09 11.71 4.77
C GLY A 77 1.35 11.96 6.09
N GLU A 78 0.56 13.04 6.12
CA GLU A 78 -0.34 13.33 7.25
C GLU A 78 -1.62 12.49 7.15
N TYR A 79 -2.33 12.33 8.28
CA TYR A 79 -3.67 11.70 8.33
C TYR A 79 -3.75 10.30 7.69
N ASP A 80 -2.78 9.45 8.02
CA ASP A 80 -2.67 8.07 7.52
C ASP A 80 -2.56 7.94 5.98
N SER A 81 -2.12 9.00 5.30
CA SER A 81 -1.88 8.98 3.86
C SER A 81 -0.44 8.59 3.51
N VAL A 82 -0.23 8.17 2.27
CA VAL A 82 1.09 7.77 1.74
C VAL A 82 1.27 8.35 0.35
N ASP A 83 2.40 9.01 0.10
CA ASP A 83 2.84 9.34 -1.24
C ASP A 83 3.56 8.14 -1.85
N ILE A 84 3.10 7.71 -3.02
CA ILE A 84 3.60 6.53 -3.71
C ILE A 84 4.37 6.99 -4.92
N TYR A 85 5.70 6.80 -4.89
CA TYR A 85 6.57 7.00 -6.04
C TYR A 85 6.91 5.65 -6.61
N GLY A 86 6.67 5.44 -7.89
CA GLY A 86 6.97 4.17 -8.52
C GLY A 86 6.82 4.20 -10.02
N ARG A 87 7.10 3.06 -10.63
CA ARG A 87 6.99 2.90 -12.08
C ARG A 87 5.73 2.14 -12.41
N VAL A 88 4.99 2.59 -13.42
CA VAL A 88 3.88 1.82 -13.97
C VAL A 88 4.43 0.55 -14.61
N ILE A 89 3.94 -0.61 -14.18
CA ILE A 89 4.34 -1.93 -14.70
C ILE A 89 3.16 -2.73 -15.28
N GLY A 90 1.94 -2.19 -15.15
CA GLY A 90 0.74 -2.80 -15.67
C GLY A 90 -0.42 -1.80 -15.66
N ILE A 91 -1.25 -1.87 -16.70
CA ILE A 91 -2.50 -1.11 -16.83
C ILE A 91 -3.58 -2.10 -17.27
N ASP A 92 -4.61 -2.28 -16.44
CA ASP A 92 -5.78 -3.12 -16.70
C ASP A 92 -7.06 -2.34 -16.39
N ALA A 93 -7.52 -1.57 -17.38
CA ALA A 93 -8.65 -0.66 -17.26
C ALA A 93 -10.00 -1.34 -16.95
N ASP A 94 -10.08 -2.67 -17.10
CA ASP A 94 -11.30 -3.45 -16.84
C ASP A 94 -11.43 -3.87 -15.37
N THR A 95 -10.55 -3.37 -14.49
CA THR A 95 -10.51 -3.72 -13.06
C THR A 95 -10.69 -2.50 -12.16
N GLU A 96 -11.12 -2.75 -10.92
CA GLU A 96 -11.32 -1.69 -9.91
C GLU A 96 -10.02 -0.96 -9.55
N TYR A 97 -8.88 -1.66 -9.55
CA TYR A 97 -7.55 -1.08 -9.31
C TYR A 97 -6.70 -1.24 -10.57
N PRO A 98 -6.90 -0.36 -11.57
CA PRO A 98 -6.39 -0.57 -12.92
C PRO A 98 -4.89 -0.39 -13.07
N LEU A 99 -4.21 0.31 -12.15
CA LEU A 99 -2.76 0.48 -12.24
C LEU A 99 -2.03 -0.52 -11.34
N GLU A 100 -0.95 -1.09 -11.86
CA GLU A 100 0.07 -1.74 -11.06
C GLU A 100 1.34 -0.88 -11.02
N ILE A 101 1.76 -0.52 -9.81
CA ILE A 101 2.92 0.32 -9.56
C ILE A 101 4.03 -0.55 -8.97
N GLY A 102 5.14 -0.63 -9.68
CA GLY A 102 6.38 -1.27 -9.24
C GLY A 102 7.11 -0.43 -8.20
N LEU A 103 7.50 -1.09 -7.11
CA LEU A 103 8.21 -0.51 -5.97
C LEU A 103 9.53 -1.26 -5.72
N ASP A 104 10.42 -0.65 -4.95
CA ASP A 104 11.57 -1.37 -4.43
C ASP A 104 11.07 -2.49 -3.48
N GLY A 105 11.31 -3.74 -3.86
CA GLY A 105 10.84 -4.90 -3.10
C GLY A 105 9.42 -5.38 -3.41
N GLY A 106 8.76 -4.86 -4.46
CA GLY A 106 7.45 -5.39 -4.82
C GLY A 106 6.62 -4.59 -5.82
N SER A 107 5.31 -4.75 -5.70
CA SER A 107 4.32 -3.97 -6.43
C SER A 107 3.04 -3.81 -5.60
N LEU A 108 2.30 -2.74 -5.86
CA LEU A 108 0.94 -2.53 -5.36
C LEU A 108 0.01 -2.20 -6.52
N ARG A 109 -1.30 -2.38 -6.28
CA ARG A 109 -2.33 -1.96 -7.24
C ARG A 109 -2.92 -0.63 -6.79
N ALA A 110 -3.31 0.22 -7.73
CA ALA A 110 -3.86 1.53 -7.42
C ALA A 110 -5.12 1.83 -8.24
N TYR A 111 -6.12 2.37 -7.55
CA TYR A 111 -7.21 3.10 -8.14
C TYR A 111 -6.82 4.56 -8.17
N VAL A 112 -6.72 5.12 -9.37
CA VAL A 112 -6.35 6.51 -9.58
C VAL A 112 -7.37 7.21 -10.45
N ARG A 113 -7.49 8.52 -10.26
CA ARG A 113 -8.22 9.39 -11.18
C ARG A 113 -7.29 9.75 -12.34
N ASP A 114 -7.88 9.99 -13.51
CA ASP A 114 -7.19 10.54 -14.68
C ASP A 114 -6.07 9.64 -15.27
N ILE A 115 -6.28 8.31 -15.19
CA ILE A 115 -5.39 7.28 -15.73
C ILE A 115 -5.10 7.41 -17.23
N GLU A 116 -5.97 8.08 -17.99
CA GLU A 116 -5.86 8.25 -19.45
C GLU A 116 -4.56 8.94 -19.90
N SER A 117 -3.88 9.63 -18.98
CA SER A 117 -2.64 10.36 -19.23
C SER A 117 -1.36 9.56 -18.92
N VAL A 118 -1.49 8.31 -18.46
CA VAL A 118 -0.40 7.49 -17.95
C VAL A 118 -0.17 6.29 -18.85
N ASP A 119 1.08 6.08 -19.25
CA ASP A 119 1.50 4.94 -20.08
C ASP A 119 2.27 3.89 -19.28
N ASP A 120 2.37 2.67 -19.84
CA ASP A 120 3.28 1.64 -19.33
C ASP A 120 4.69 2.21 -19.22
N ARG A 121 5.38 1.90 -18.12
CA ARG A 121 6.74 2.33 -17.78
C ARG A 121 6.93 3.78 -17.36
N ASP A 122 5.88 4.59 -17.33
CA ASP A 122 5.97 5.94 -16.77
C ASP A 122 6.36 5.90 -15.30
N TRP A 123 7.16 6.90 -14.90
CA TRP A 123 7.39 7.18 -13.50
C TRP A 123 6.31 8.11 -13.01
N VAL A 124 5.63 7.70 -11.94
CA VAL A 124 4.45 8.37 -11.43
C VAL A 124 4.55 8.62 -9.94
N VAL A 125 3.84 9.63 -9.50
CA VAL A 125 3.55 9.89 -8.10
C VAL A 125 2.04 9.89 -7.87
N ILE A 126 1.63 9.19 -6.82
CA ILE A 126 0.27 9.25 -6.28
C ILE A 126 0.37 9.89 -4.89
N THR A 127 -0.05 11.15 -4.78
CA THR A 127 0.07 11.94 -3.55
C THR A 127 -1.12 11.70 -2.63
N GLY A 128 -0.85 11.44 -1.36
CA GLY A 128 -1.86 11.30 -0.32
C GLY A 128 -2.79 10.11 -0.50
N ALA A 129 -2.29 8.98 -1.02
CA ALA A 129 -3.07 7.77 -1.20
C ALA A 129 -3.39 7.10 0.15
N GLN A 130 -4.57 6.50 0.25
CA GLN A 130 -4.90 5.57 1.33
C GLN A 130 -4.57 4.16 0.90
N LEU A 131 -3.94 3.38 1.79
CA LEU A 131 -3.54 2.01 1.52
C LEU A 131 -4.47 1.03 2.23
N TYR A 132 -4.88 -0.01 1.52
CA TYR A 132 -5.74 -1.07 2.02
C TYR A 132 -5.06 -2.42 1.84
N LEU A 133 -5.05 -3.21 2.90
CA LEU A 133 -4.56 -4.56 2.90
C LEU A 133 -5.58 -5.45 2.17
N ARG A 134 -5.11 -6.12 1.12
CA ARG A 134 -5.90 -7.08 0.36
C ARG A 134 -5.65 -8.51 0.80
N ASP A 135 -4.38 -8.86 0.97
CA ASP A 135 -3.97 -10.24 1.25
C ASP A 135 -2.61 -10.29 1.95
N ILE A 136 -2.32 -11.41 2.62
CA ILE A 136 -1.07 -11.68 3.31
C ILE A 136 -0.52 -13.03 2.85
N GLU A 137 0.77 -13.03 2.51
CA GLU A 137 1.54 -14.24 2.30
C GLU A 137 2.69 -14.34 3.32
N PRO A 138 2.88 -15.50 3.97
CA PRO A 138 4.09 -15.78 4.73
C PRO A 138 5.34 -15.66 3.83
N LEU A 139 6.48 -15.31 4.41
CA LEU A 139 7.74 -15.46 3.69
C LEU A 139 7.98 -16.95 3.39
N PRO A 140 8.49 -17.30 2.20
CA PRO A 140 8.85 -18.69 1.91
C PRO A 140 9.88 -19.17 2.93
N GLU A 141 9.64 -20.34 3.51
CA GLU A 141 10.62 -21.00 4.38
C GLU A 141 11.88 -21.29 3.53
N GLY A 142 13.01 -20.73 3.98
CA GLY A 142 14.32 -20.89 3.33
C GLY A 142 15.01 -22.21 3.66
#